data_AF-A0A2M9C202-F1
#
_entry.id   AF-A0A2M9C202-F1
#
_cell.length_a   1.000
_cell.length_b   1.000
_cell.length_c   1.000
_cell.angle_alpha   90.00
_cell.angle_beta   90.00
_cell.angle_gamma   90.00
#
_symmetry.space_group_name_H-M   'P 1'
#
loop_
_entity.id
_entity.type
_entity.pdbx_description
1 polymer ?
#
loop_
_entity_poly.entity_id
_entity_poly.type
_entity_poly.pdbx_seq_one_letter_code
_entity_poly.pdbx_strand_id
1 'polypeptide(L)'
;MKKNLIFFLLLGIVSLNSCNEESKEDEVSSIDKNASIETELSVKHIDTADVLITKHKIWKNNKLFKEIIKTDTIPSLGDTLVTAEDNDGYEQSAKTKKDYEFYITVQ
;
A
#
# COMPACT_ATOMS: atom_id res chain seq x y z
N MET A 1 -50.59 -18.32 17.64
CA MET A 1 -49.14 -18.62 17.74
C MET A 1 -48.31 -18.22 16.50
N LYS A 2 -48.91 -17.87 15.35
CA LYS A 2 -48.16 -17.49 14.13
C LYS A 2 -47.72 -16.01 14.05
N LYS A 3 -48.34 -15.11 14.83
CA LYS A 3 -48.01 -13.66 14.85
C LYS A 3 -46.68 -13.34 15.55
N ASN A 4 -46.27 -14.15 16.53
CA ASN A 4 -45.03 -13.90 17.28
C ASN A 4 -43.78 -14.46 16.57
N LEU A 5 -43.96 -15.34 15.57
CA LEU A 5 -42.86 -15.93 14.79
C LEU A 5 -42.27 -14.92 13.80
N ILE A 6 -43.11 -14.04 13.25
CA ILE A 6 -42.70 -12.99 12.31
C ILE A 6 -41.87 -11.91 13.02
N PHE A 7 -42.17 -11.64 14.30
CA PHE A 7 -41.42 -10.66 15.09
C PHE A 7 -39.99 -11.13 15.40
N PHE A 8 -39.80 -12.43 15.64
CA PHE A 8 -38.47 -13.02 15.82
C PHE A 8 -37.67 -13.11 14.51
N LEU A 9 -38.34 -13.29 13.37
CA LEU A 9 -37.68 -13.31 12.06
C LEU A 9 -37.15 -11.91 11.66
N LEU A 10 -37.85 -10.83 12.05
CA LEU A 10 -37.42 -9.46 11.74
C LEU A 10 -36.22 -9.02 12.61
N LEU A 11 -36.08 -9.55 13.83
CA LEU A 11 -35.01 -9.20 14.76
C LEU A 11 -33.66 -9.84 14.37
N GLY A 12 -33.67 -10.96 13.63
CA GLY A 12 -32.45 -11.65 13.19
C GLY A 12 -31.71 -11.01 12.02
N ILE A 13 -32.37 -10.14 11.26
CA ILE A 13 -31.78 -9.50 10.06
C ILE A 13 -30.88 -8.31 10.45
N VAL A 14 -31.06 -7.74 11.65
CA VAL A 14 -30.30 -6.57 12.12
C VAL A 14 -28.90 -6.94 12.65
N SER A 15 -28.65 -8.21 12.96
CA SER A 15 -27.40 -8.69 13.58
C SER A 15 -26.28 -9.08 12.61
N LEU A 16 -26.40 -8.82 11.30
CA LEU A 16 -25.37 -9.21 10.30
C LEU A 16 -24.43 -8.07 9.86
N ASN A 17 -24.53 -6.86 10.42
CA ASN A 17 -23.63 -5.74 10.08
C ASN A 17 -22.56 -5.48 11.17
N SER A 18 -21.81 -6.50 11.56
CA SER A 18 -20.64 -6.34 12.43
C SER A 18 -19.39 -6.98 11.81
N CYS A 19 -19.14 -6.71 10.53
CA CYS A 19 -17.77 -6.64 10.05
C CYS A 19 -17.32 -5.19 10.20
N ASN A 20 -16.84 -4.85 11.39
CA ASN A 20 -15.92 -3.73 11.52
C ASN A 20 -14.59 -4.23 10.95
N GLU A 21 -14.46 -4.17 9.62
CA GLU A 21 -13.13 -3.99 9.08
C GLU A 21 -12.66 -2.64 9.61
N GLU A 22 -11.61 -2.66 10.43
CA GLU A 22 -10.87 -1.46 10.79
C GLU A 22 -10.33 -0.87 9.48
N SER A 23 -11.16 -0.09 8.80
CA SER A 23 -10.70 0.78 7.73
C SER A 23 -9.68 1.69 8.39
N LYS A 24 -8.41 1.50 8.05
CA LYS A 24 -7.36 2.45 8.36
C LYS A 24 -7.79 3.76 7.71
N GLU A 25 -8.40 4.65 8.51
CA GLU A 25 -9.05 5.86 8.01
C GLU A 25 -8.09 6.80 7.27
N ASP A 26 -6.78 6.57 7.40
CA ASP A 26 -5.70 7.37 6.83
C ASP A 26 -5.16 6.86 5.49
N GLU A 27 -5.70 5.76 4.93
CA GLU A 27 -5.26 5.29 3.60
C GLU A 27 -5.95 6.12 2.50
N VAL A 28 -5.21 7.07 1.93
CA VAL A 28 -5.66 7.90 0.81
C VAL A 28 -5.86 7.00 -0.42
N SER A 29 -7.12 6.59 -0.66
CA SER A 29 -7.50 5.71 -1.77
C SER A 29 -7.39 6.37 -3.16
N SER A 30 -7.33 7.70 -3.22
CA SER A 30 -7.18 8.45 -4.46
C SER A 30 -6.56 9.83 -4.25
N ILE A 31 -5.78 10.29 -5.22
CA ILE A 31 -5.11 11.59 -5.19
C ILE A 31 -6.05 12.67 -5.75
N ASP A 32 -6.30 13.75 -4.99
CA ASP A 32 -6.97 14.95 -5.51
C ASP A 32 -6.06 15.66 -6.51
N LYS A 33 -6.42 15.69 -7.80
CA LYS A 33 -5.60 16.26 -8.88
C LYS A 33 -5.85 17.75 -9.12
N ASN A 34 -6.66 18.41 -8.29
CA ASN A 34 -6.98 19.82 -8.48
C ASN A 34 -5.82 20.73 -8.06
N ALA A 35 -5.20 20.47 -6.91
CA ALA A 35 -4.08 21.25 -6.39
C ALA A 35 -3.23 20.41 -5.43
N SER A 36 -2.51 19.42 -5.95
CA SER A 36 -1.71 18.51 -5.12
C SER A 36 -0.33 18.21 -5.70
N ILE A 37 0.52 17.69 -4.84
CA ILE A 37 1.82 17.13 -5.19
C ILE A 37 1.82 15.68 -4.72
N GLU A 38 1.96 14.75 -5.65
CA GLU A 38 2.14 13.33 -5.39
C GLU A 38 3.64 13.02 -5.43
N THR A 39 4.16 12.39 -4.37
CA THR A 39 5.56 11.96 -4.30
C THR A 39 5.62 10.44 -4.25
N GLU A 40 6.33 9.86 -5.21
CA GLU A 40 6.58 8.41 -5.32
C GLU A 40 8.06 8.15 -5.03
N LEU A 41 8.34 7.34 -4.01
CA LEU A 41 9.68 6.88 -3.64
C LEU A 41 9.81 5.40 -3.99
N SER A 42 10.88 5.04 -4.68
CA SER A 42 11.15 3.64 -5.02
C SER A 42 12.64 3.37 -5.09
N VAL A 43 13.01 2.10 -4.94
CA VAL A 43 14.37 1.61 -5.12
C VAL A 43 14.39 0.60 -6.24
N LYS A 44 15.37 0.72 -7.13
CA LYS A 44 15.69 -0.31 -8.12
C LYS A 44 17.02 -0.96 -7.77
N HIS A 45 16.99 -2.25 -7.46
CA HIS A 45 18.20 -3.05 -7.25
C HIS A 45 18.90 -3.30 -8.59
N ILE A 46 20.20 -2.99 -8.66
CA ILE A 46 21.10 -3.35 -9.76
C ILE A 46 22.27 -4.17 -9.20
N ASP A 47 23.09 -4.79 -10.06
CA ASP A 47 24.03 -5.85 -9.63
C ASP A 47 24.91 -5.47 -8.44
N THR A 48 25.55 -4.29 -8.49
CA THR A 48 26.54 -3.85 -7.50
C THR A 48 26.10 -2.66 -6.66
N ALA A 49 24.91 -2.11 -6.90
CA ALA A 49 24.41 -0.91 -6.26
C ALA A 49 22.88 -0.87 -6.32
N ASP A 50 22.26 0.12 -5.68
CA ASP A 50 20.83 0.38 -5.86
C ASP A 50 20.64 1.78 -6.44
N VAL A 51 19.47 2.02 -7.04
CA VAL A 51 19.09 3.32 -7.57
C VAL A 51 17.85 3.81 -6.81
N LEU A 52 18.02 4.89 -6.05
CA LEU A 52 16.91 5.65 -5.47
C LEU A 52 16.24 6.47 -6.55
N ILE A 53 14.93 6.31 -6.70
CA ILE A 53 14.11 7.03 -7.67
C ILE A 53 13.04 7.80 -6.89
N THR A 54 13.08 9.13 -7.01
CA THR A 54 12.04 10.03 -6.48
C THR A 54 11.30 10.67 -7.65
N LYS A 55 9.98 10.52 -7.69
CA LYS A 55 9.13 11.21 -8.66
C LYS A 55 8.19 12.15 -7.93
N HIS A 56 8.18 13.42 -8.35
CA HIS A 56 7.18 14.40 -7.91
C HIS A 56 6.26 14.73 -9.07
N LYS A 57 4.98 14.38 -8.95
CA LYS A 57 3.93 14.73 -9.90
C LYS A 57 3.16 15.91 -9.33
N ILE A 58 3.24 17.05 -10.03
CA ILE A 58 2.53 18.28 -9.68
C ILE A 58 1.21 18.29 -10.45
N TRP A 59 0.11 18.21 -9.73
CA TRP A 59 -1.24 18.23 -10.29
C TRP A 59 -1.88 19.61 -10.12
N LYS A 60 -2.47 20.13 -11.19
CA LYS A 60 -3.21 21.40 -11.19
C LYS A 60 -4.42 21.31 -12.10
N ASN A 61 -5.58 21.76 -11.62
CA ASN A 61 -6.83 21.78 -12.37
C ASN A 61 -7.15 20.41 -13.02
N ASN A 62 -6.98 19.33 -12.26
CA ASN A 62 -7.20 17.94 -12.69
C ASN A 62 -6.29 17.46 -13.83
N LYS A 63 -5.13 18.11 -14.02
CA LYS A 63 -4.14 17.75 -15.04
C LYS A 63 -2.75 17.62 -14.42
N LEU A 64 -1.96 16.70 -14.97
CA LEU A 64 -0.54 16.61 -14.64
C LEU A 64 0.14 17.85 -15.25
N PHE A 65 0.57 18.76 -14.38
CA PHE A 65 1.25 19.99 -14.80
C PHE A 65 2.73 19.73 -15.07
N LYS A 66 3.37 18.96 -14.18
CA LYS A 66 4.80 18.64 -14.29
C LYS A 66 5.10 17.33 -13.57
N GLU A 67 6.03 16.57 -14.14
CA GLU A 67 6.68 15.46 -13.46
C GLU A 67 8.17 15.79 -13.30
N ILE A 68 8.71 15.61 -12.10
CA ILE A 68 10.13 15.79 -11.80
C ILE A 68 10.64 14.44 -11.32
N ILE A 69 11.58 13.86 -12.06
CA ILE A 69 12.19 12.58 -11.72
C ILE A 69 13.64 12.84 -11.32
N LYS A 70 14.02 12.40 -10.13
CA LYS A 70 15.41 12.37 -9.67
C LYS A 70 15.84 10.93 -9.43
N THR A 71 17.03 10.61 -9.92
CA THR A 71 17.63 9.29 -9.74
C THR A 71 19.03 9.46 -9.19
N ASP A 72 19.35 8.71 -8.13
CA ASP A 72 20.68 8.70 -7.53
C ASP A 72 21.10 7.26 -7.24
N THR A 73 22.38 6.95 -7.39
CA THR A 73 22.94 5.64 -7.02
C THR A 73 23.28 5.62 -5.53
N ILE A 74 22.90 4.56 -4.83
CA ILE A 74 23.16 4.36 -3.40
C ILE A 74 23.78 2.96 -3.15
N PRO A 75 24.49 2.75 -2.02
CA PRO A 75 25.08 1.46 -1.70
C PRO A 75 24.02 0.40 -1.40
N SER A 76 24.18 -0.83 -1.91
CA SER A 76 23.22 -1.91 -1.64
C SER A 76 23.28 -2.40 -0.19
N LEU A 77 22.12 -2.76 0.38
CA LEU A 77 22.00 -3.37 1.72
C LEU A 77 22.32 -4.88 1.74
N GLY A 78 22.52 -5.48 0.55
CA GLY A 78 22.77 -6.90 0.39
C GLY A 78 21.51 -7.76 0.40
N ASP A 79 21.71 -9.07 0.59
CA ASP A 79 20.64 -10.05 0.52
C ASP A 79 20.08 -10.39 1.91
N THR A 80 18.82 -10.84 1.95
CA THR A 80 18.15 -11.45 3.09
C THR A 80 17.49 -12.76 2.69
N LEU A 81 17.17 -13.60 3.68
CA LEU A 81 16.37 -14.81 3.47
C LEU A 81 14.91 -14.50 3.81
N VAL A 82 14.02 -14.84 2.89
CA VAL A 82 12.57 -14.79 3.12
C VAL A 82 12.03 -16.21 2.97
N THR A 83 11.23 -16.63 3.96
CA THR A 83 10.45 -17.86 3.88
C THR A 83 9.08 -17.51 3.35
N ALA A 84 8.67 -18.19 2.27
CA ALA A 84 7.34 -18.08 1.69
C ALA A 84 6.75 -19.48 1.52
N GLU A 85 5.42 -19.58 1.63
CA GLU A 85 4.69 -20.82 1.38
C GLU A 85 4.36 -20.93 -0.10
N ASP A 86 4.60 -22.09 -0.71
CA ASP A 86 4.16 -22.35 -2.08
C ASP A 86 2.68 -22.72 -2.14
N ASN A 87 2.14 -22.88 -3.36
CA ASN A 87 0.71 -23.17 -3.57
C ASN A 87 0.26 -24.51 -2.96
N ASP A 88 1.19 -25.41 -2.63
CA ASP A 88 0.91 -26.73 -2.08
C ASP A 88 1.05 -26.76 -0.54
N GLY A 89 1.41 -25.62 0.07
CA GLY A 89 1.51 -25.45 1.52
C GLY A 89 2.88 -25.76 2.11
N TYR A 90 3.94 -25.83 1.29
CA TYR A 90 5.29 -26.07 1.75
C TYR A 90 6.06 -24.76 1.90
N GLU A 91 6.76 -24.60 3.03
CA GLU A 91 7.66 -23.49 3.24
C GLU A 91 8.93 -23.64 2.41
N GLN A 92 9.28 -22.57 1.67
CA GLN A 92 10.53 -22.45 0.94
C GLN A 92 11.25 -21.16 1.33
N SER A 93 12.55 -21.25 1.58
CA SER A 93 13.40 -20.08 1.83
C SER A 93 14.12 -19.64 0.55
N ALA A 94 13.96 -18.39 0.16
CA ALA A 94 14.64 -17.78 -0.98
C ALA A 94 15.49 -16.59 -0.54
N LYS A 95 16.62 -16.36 -1.25
CA LYS A 95 17.40 -15.14 -1.11
C LYS A 95 16.73 -14.02 -1.92
N THR A 96 16.50 -12.88 -1.28
CA THR A 96 16.01 -11.65 -1.92
C THR A 96 16.85 -10.45 -1.48
N LYS A 97 16.76 -9.34 -2.21
CA LYS A 97 17.40 -8.08 -1.81
C LYS A 97 16.67 -7.49 -0.61
N LYS A 98 17.41 -6.85 0.29
CA LYS A 98 16.82 -6.10 1.40
C LYS A 98 16.21 -4.79 0.90
N ASP A 99 14.98 -4.53 1.32
CA ASP A 99 14.29 -3.27 1.07
C ASP A 99 14.69 -2.18 2.08
N TYR A 100 14.57 -0.93 1.65
CA TYR A 100 14.79 0.23 2.51
C TYR A 100 13.49 0.66 3.16
N GLU A 101 13.57 1.14 4.39
CA GLU A 101 12.48 1.87 5.03
C GLU A 101 12.56 3.35 4.66
N PHE A 102 11.45 3.89 4.14
CA PHE A 102 11.33 5.30 3.83
C PHE A 102 10.69 6.06 4.98
N TYR A 103 11.39 7.07 5.49
CA TYR A 103 10.86 8.01 6.46
C TYR A 103 10.60 9.35 5.75
N ILE A 104 9.34 9.81 5.79
CA ILE A 104 8.94 11.09 5.19
C ILE A 104 8.59 12.06 6.33
N THR A 105 9.25 13.21 6.34
CA THR A 105 8.91 14.32 7.25
C THR A 105 8.39 15.49 6.44
N VAL A 106 7.23 16.00 6.80
CA VAL A 106 6.61 17.18 6.20
C VAL A 106 6.74 18.35 7.18
N GLN A 107 7.15 19.53 6.69
CA GLN A 107 7.33 20.76 7.48
C GLN A 107 6.41 21.86 7.00
#